data_AF-A0A0D6LAF9-F1
#
_entry.id   AF-A0A0D6LAF9-F1
#
_cell.length_a   1.000
_cell.length_b   1.000
_cell.length_c   1.000
_cell.angle_alpha   90.00
_cell.angle_beta   90.00
_cell.angle_gamma   90.00
#
_symmetry.space_group_name_H-M   'P 1'
#
loop_
_entity.id
_entity.type
_entity.pdbx_description
1 polymer ?
#
loop_
_entity_poly.entity_id
_entity_poly.type
_entity_poly.pdbx_seq_one_letter_code
_entity_poly.pdbx_strand_id
1 'polypeptide(L)'
;MCDCPAGDKNRCGPNSKCTNRAILQECPEACEAVEGGCNNRGVSRKEVNPAVEIREAPGKGLGAFAIRDIPKGSFIAEYAGELISIKEKNRRIAEVTAHRNAEEKHYMMALDSQRIIDCKEKGNDARLCISEPTSNNMDDAKLKRALLNGEPLEKISDSGSSPKSEVRKTTNGSKQ
;
A
#
# COMPACT_ATOMS: atom_id res chain seq x y z
N MET A 1 20.51 -9.32 16.62
CA MET A 1 19.41 -10.25 16.99
C MET A 1 18.52 -9.51 17.97
N CYS A 2 17.19 -9.65 17.89
CA CYS A 2 16.29 -8.92 18.79
C CYS A 2 16.27 -9.52 20.20
N ASP A 3 15.70 -8.79 21.15
CA ASP A 3 15.58 -9.09 22.57
C ASP A 3 14.21 -9.67 23.00
N CYS A 4 13.37 -10.08 22.04
CA CYS A 4 12.06 -10.64 22.38
C CYS A 4 12.18 -11.98 23.13
N PRO A 5 11.45 -12.16 24.26
CA PRO A 5 11.45 -13.39 25.03
C PRO A 5 11.05 -14.62 24.20
N ALA A 6 11.68 -15.76 24.49
CA ALA A 6 11.28 -17.05 23.95
C ALA A 6 9.88 -17.46 24.47
N GLY A 7 9.09 -18.14 23.65
CA GLY A 7 7.76 -18.66 24.01
C GLY A 7 6.63 -17.63 24.00
N ASP A 8 6.90 -16.35 23.74
CA ASP A 8 5.84 -15.34 23.55
C ASP A 8 5.02 -15.65 22.28
N LYS A 9 3.70 -15.76 22.42
CA LYS A 9 2.78 -16.08 21.31
C LYS A 9 2.87 -15.09 20.15
N ASN A 10 3.15 -13.80 20.43
CA ASN A 10 3.24 -12.75 19.41
C ASN A 10 4.66 -12.20 19.28
N ARG A 11 5.65 -13.08 19.42
CA ARG A 11 7.07 -12.73 19.35
C ARG A 11 7.40 -11.97 18.06
N CYS A 12 8.03 -10.80 18.20
CA CYS A 12 8.32 -9.86 17.11
C CYS A 12 7.10 -9.33 16.32
N GLY A 13 5.88 -9.52 16.81
CA GLY A 13 4.66 -9.05 16.16
C GLY A 13 4.49 -7.52 16.20
N PRO A 14 3.46 -6.98 15.53
CA PRO A 14 3.19 -5.53 15.44
C PRO A 14 3.15 -4.79 16.78
N ASN A 15 2.61 -5.44 17.81
CA ASN A 15 2.46 -4.88 19.16
C ASN A 15 3.54 -5.34 20.15
N SER A 16 4.61 -5.99 19.66
CA SER A 16 5.71 -6.45 20.50
C SER A 16 6.70 -5.32 20.82
N LYS A 17 7.49 -5.48 21.88
CA LYS A 17 8.63 -4.60 22.20
C LYS A 17 9.91 -5.01 21.45
N CYS A 18 9.79 -5.52 20.23
CA CYS A 18 10.94 -5.98 19.46
C CYS A 18 11.86 -4.82 19.08
N THR A 19 13.11 -4.86 19.54
CA THR A 19 14.16 -3.90 19.19
C THR A 19 14.31 -3.70 17.68
N ASN A 20 14.33 -4.78 16.89
CA ASN A 20 14.44 -4.68 15.43
C ASN A 20 13.21 -3.98 14.81
N ARG A 21 11.99 -4.33 15.26
CA ARG A 21 10.76 -3.69 14.76
C ARG A 21 10.69 -2.21 15.14
N ALA A 22 11.19 -1.85 16.33
CA ALA A 22 11.22 -0.45 16.79
C ALA A 22 12.09 0.47 15.91
N ILE A 23 13.06 -0.10 15.19
CA ILE A 23 13.91 0.61 14.23
C ILE A 23 13.59 0.28 12.76
N LEU A 24 12.41 -0.28 12.50
CA LEU A 24 11.92 -0.60 11.15
C LEU A 24 12.82 -1.59 10.38
N GLN A 25 13.46 -2.51 11.10
CA GLN A 25 14.32 -3.53 10.52
C GLN A 25 13.75 -4.93 10.74
N GLU A 26 13.89 -5.80 9.75
CA GLU A 26 13.52 -7.21 9.90
C GLU A 26 14.40 -7.93 10.93
N CYS A 27 13.85 -8.98 11.52
CA CYS A 27 14.64 -9.93 12.30
C CYS A 27 15.48 -10.81 11.38
N PRO A 28 16.71 -11.18 11.78
CA PRO A 28 17.53 -12.13 11.02
C PRO A 28 16.87 -13.51 11.00
N GLU A 29 17.23 -14.35 10.04
CA GLU A 29 16.70 -15.71 9.91
C GLU A 29 16.87 -16.56 11.18
N ALA A 30 18.00 -16.42 11.87
CA ALA A 30 18.25 -17.12 13.14
C ALA A 30 17.22 -16.78 14.24
N CYS A 31 16.47 -15.68 14.12
CA CYS A 31 15.39 -15.34 15.05
C CYS A 31 14.21 -16.31 14.98
N GLU A 32 14.05 -17.03 13.86
CA GLU A 32 13.02 -18.05 13.64
C GLU A 32 13.15 -19.24 14.58
N ALA A 33 14.39 -19.66 14.82
CA ALA A 33 14.71 -20.87 15.56
C ALA A 33 14.46 -20.72 17.07
N VAL A 34 14.16 -19.51 17.54
CA VAL A 34 13.79 -19.26 18.93
C VAL A 34 12.35 -19.70 19.16
N GLU A 35 12.09 -20.36 20.29
CA GLU A 35 10.76 -20.81 20.67
C GLU A 35 9.71 -19.67 20.55
N GLY A 36 8.57 -19.97 19.94
CA GLY A 36 7.54 -18.98 19.59
C GLY A 36 7.71 -18.36 18.19
N GLY A 37 8.81 -18.62 17.48
CA GLY A 37 9.05 -18.17 16.11
C GLY A 37 9.28 -16.67 15.98
N CYS A 38 9.19 -16.15 14.74
CA CYS A 38 9.35 -14.72 14.47
C CYS A 38 8.24 -14.15 13.57
N ASN A 39 7.61 -13.05 13.99
CA ASN A 39 6.61 -12.31 13.21
C ASN A 39 7.14 -11.00 12.61
N ASN A 40 8.46 -10.86 12.40
CA ASN A 40 9.10 -9.67 11.83
C ASN A 40 10.03 -10.02 10.67
N ARG A 41 9.51 -10.83 9.72
CA ARG A 41 10.24 -11.32 8.54
C ARG A 41 9.39 -11.28 7.25
N GLY A 42 8.42 -10.36 7.20
CA GLY A 42 7.44 -10.29 6.12
C GLY A 42 8.03 -9.95 4.75
N VAL A 43 9.06 -9.09 4.67
CA VAL A 43 9.76 -8.75 3.43
C VAL A 43 10.56 -9.95 2.94
N SER A 44 11.43 -10.52 3.79
CA SER A 44 12.23 -11.69 3.45
C SER A 44 11.41 -12.90 3.00
N ARG A 45 10.18 -13.05 3.54
CA ARG A 45 9.25 -14.12 3.19
C ARG A 45 8.26 -13.76 2.07
N LYS A 46 8.28 -12.52 1.58
CA LYS A 46 7.31 -11.98 0.60
C LYS A 46 5.87 -12.18 1.05
N GLU A 47 5.62 -11.98 2.34
CA GLU A 47 4.28 -12.12 2.92
C GLU A 47 3.36 -11.03 2.37
N VAL A 48 2.09 -11.38 2.24
CA VAL A 48 0.99 -10.42 2.03
C VAL A 48 0.05 -10.58 3.20
N ASN A 49 -0.40 -9.47 3.76
CA ASN A 49 -1.27 -9.49 4.91
C ASN A 49 -2.59 -10.16 4.53
N PRO A 50 -3.00 -11.22 5.25
CA PRO A 50 -4.20 -11.97 4.91
C PRO A 50 -5.50 -11.19 5.20
N ALA A 51 -5.41 -9.96 5.71
CA ALA A 51 -6.52 -9.02 5.81
C ALA A 51 -6.68 -8.14 4.56
N VAL A 52 -5.81 -8.28 3.55
CA VAL A 52 -5.90 -7.55 2.27
C VAL A 52 -6.37 -8.48 1.17
N GLU A 53 -7.38 -8.04 0.43
CA GLU A 53 -7.92 -8.73 -0.73
C GLU A 53 -7.88 -7.82 -1.96
N ILE A 54 -7.50 -8.37 -3.11
CA ILE A 54 -7.60 -7.69 -4.40
C ILE A 54 -8.93 -8.05 -5.05
N ARG A 55 -9.73 -7.04 -5.38
CA ARG A 55 -11.01 -7.22 -6.06
C ARG A 55 -11.31 -6.06 -7.00
N GLU A 56 -12.31 -6.24 -7.86
CA GLU A 56 -12.80 -5.18 -8.73
C GLU A 56 -13.40 -4.02 -7.93
N ALA A 57 -12.94 -2.81 -8.24
CA ALA A 57 -13.48 -1.55 -7.83
C ALA A 57 -14.30 -0.98 -9.00
N PRO A 58 -15.64 -0.85 -8.87
CA PRO A 58 -16.50 -0.37 -9.95
C PRO A 58 -16.01 0.97 -10.54
N GLY A 59 -15.77 0.98 -11.85
CA GLY A 59 -15.30 2.16 -12.59
C GLY A 59 -13.82 2.54 -12.38
N LYS A 60 -13.05 1.77 -11.60
CA LYS A 60 -11.63 2.05 -11.31
C LYS A 60 -10.69 0.88 -11.62
N GLY A 61 -11.21 -0.29 -11.98
CA GLY A 61 -10.40 -1.50 -12.22
C GLY A 61 -10.13 -2.25 -10.92
N LEU A 62 -8.97 -2.88 -10.76
CA LEU A 62 -8.64 -3.59 -9.52
C LEU A 62 -8.19 -2.63 -8.41
N GLY A 63 -8.55 -2.95 -7.17
CA GLY A 63 -8.09 -2.27 -5.97
C GLY A 63 -7.80 -3.24 -4.83
N ALA A 64 -6.99 -2.80 -3.87
CA ALA A 64 -6.72 -3.52 -2.63
C ALA A 64 -7.68 -3.06 -1.52
N PHE A 65 -8.30 -4.01 -0.82
CA PHE A 65 -9.30 -3.75 0.22
C PHE A 65 -8.96 -4.49 1.51
N ALA A 66 -9.17 -3.83 2.65
CA ALA A 66 -9.14 -4.50 3.94
C ALA A 66 -10.45 -5.27 4.14
N ILE A 67 -10.36 -6.58 4.43
CA ILE A 67 -11.52 -7.45 4.71
C ILE A 67 -11.78 -7.67 6.20
N ARG A 68 -10.89 -7.13 7.04
CA ARG A 68 -10.96 -7.09 8.50
C ARG A 68 -10.08 -5.96 9.01
N ASP A 69 -10.25 -5.59 10.28
CA ASP A 69 -9.41 -4.60 10.92
C ASP A 69 -7.93 -5.01 10.87
N ILE A 70 -7.08 -4.09 10.42
CA ILE A 70 -5.63 -4.27 10.39
C ILE A 70 -5.03 -3.46 11.54
N PRO A 71 -4.42 -4.11 12.55
CA PRO A 71 -3.80 -3.39 13.65
C PRO A 71 -2.70 -2.45 13.18
N LYS A 72 -2.58 -1.30 13.83
CA LYS A 72 -1.48 -0.34 13.62
C LYS A 72 -0.12 -1.05 13.75
N GLY A 73 0.79 -0.78 12.81
CA GLY A 73 2.12 -1.41 12.75
C GLY A 73 2.15 -2.81 12.13
N SER A 74 1.02 -3.30 11.61
CA SER A 74 1.00 -4.55 10.85
C SER A 74 1.74 -4.41 9.53
N PHE A 75 2.50 -5.43 9.16
CA PHE A 75 3.05 -5.54 7.83
C PHE A 75 1.92 -5.77 6.81
N ILE A 76 1.95 -5.08 5.68
CA ILE A 76 0.93 -5.20 4.62
C ILE A 76 1.46 -6.05 3.48
N ALA A 77 2.44 -5.54 2.75
CA ALA A 77 3.18 -6.21 1.70
C ALA A 77 4.39 -5.34 1.39
N GLU A 78 5.43 -5.92 0.79
CA GLU A 78 6.50 -5.12 0.19
C GLU A 78 5.98 -4.43 -1.07
N TYR A 79 6.44 -3.21 -1.33
CA TYR A 79 6.23 -2.56 -2.63
C TYR A 79 7.44 -2.82 -3.51
N ALA A 80 7.30 -3.75 -4.46
CA ALA A 80 8.41 -4.21 -5.29
C ALA A 80 8.15 -3.93 -6.77
N GLY A 81 9.16 -3.39 -7.45
CA GLY A 81 9.12 -3.00 -8.86
C GLY A 81 10.53 -2.76 -9.42
N GLU A 82 10.58 -2.17 -10.61
CA GLU A 82 11.84 -1.81 -11.24
C GLU A 82 12.46 -0.57 -10.57
N LEU A 83 13.74 -0.64 -10.22
CA LEU A 83 14.47 0.52 -9.70
C LEU A 83 14.96 1.39 -10.86
N ILE A 84 14.44 2.61 -10.95
CA ILE A 84 14.76 3.57 -12.01
C ILE A 84 15.31 4.88 -11.45
N SER A 85 16.07 5.59 -12.27
CA SER A 85 16.58 6.93 -11.95
C SER A 85 15.51 8.01 -12.19
N ILE A 86 15.73 9.21 -11.64
CA ILE A 86 14.88 10.37 -11.93
C ILE A 86 14.85 10.71 -13.43
N LYS A 87 15.98 10.54 -14.13
CA LYS A 87 16.07 10.76 -15.58
C LYS A 87 15.14 9.80 -16.32
N GLU A 88 15.15 8.53 -15.95
CA GLU A 88 14.29 7.51 -16.58
C GLU A 88 12.82 7.73 -16.24
N LYS A 89 12.50 8.09 -14.99
CA LYS A 89 11.15 8.49 -14.58
C LYS A 89 10.62 9.63 -15.45
N ASN A 90 11.42 10.68 -15.66
CA ASN A 90 11.03 11.82 -16.50
C ASN A 90 10.84 11.41 -17.97
N ARG A 91 11.71 10.53 -18.50
CA ARG A 91 11.58 10.00 -19.86
C ARG A 91 10.26 9.25 -20.05
N ARG A 92 9.93 8.34 -19.13
CA ARG A 92 8.67 7.56 -19.15
C ARG A 92 7.43 8.46 -19.06
N ILE A 93 7.43 9.46 -18.17
CA ILE A 93 6.31 10.42 -18.04
C ILE A 93 6.12 11.23 -19.33
N ALA A 94 7.23 11.69 -19.94
CA ALA A 94 7.18 12.45 -21.18
C ALA A 94 6.60 11.62 -22.34
N GLU A 95 6.96 10.34 -22.42
CA GLU A 95 6.44 9.39 -23.42
C GLU A 95 4.93 9.22 -23.30
N VAL A 96 4.41 8.93 -22.10
CA VAL A 96 2.96 8.81 -21.85
C VAL A 96 2.21 10.09 -22.22
N THR A 97 2.77 11.24 -21.83
CA THR A 97 2.19 12.56 -22.12
C THR A 97 2.15 12.82 -23.63
N ALA A 98 3.21 12.48 -24.35
CA ALA A 98 3.32 12.66 -25.80
C ALA A 98 2.31 11.78 -26.56
N HIS A 99 2.07 10.55 -26.09
CA HIS A 99 1.13 9.62 -26.69
C HIS A 99 -0.35 9.88 -26.32
N ARG A 100 -0.64 10.90 -25.48
CA ARG A 100 -2.00 11.23 -25.00
C ARG A 100 -2.74 10.06 -24.36
N ASN A 101 -2.00 9.12 -23.77
CA ASN A 101 -2.59 8.01 -23.01
C ASN A 101 -3.04 8.52 -21.63
N ALA A 102 -4.06 9.37 -21.60
CA ALA A 102 -4.55 10.00 -20.37
C ALA A 102 -5.10 9.00 -19.34
N GLU A 103 -5.42 7.78 -19.77
CA GLU A 103 -5.90 6.69 -18.92
C GLU A 103 -4.77 5.80 -18.36
N GLU A 104 -3.51 6.08 -18.71
CA GLU A 104 -2.38 5.28 -18.26
C GLU A 104 -2.06 5.55 -16.79
N LYS A 105 -2.16 4.51 -15.96
CA LYS A 105 -1.88 4.58 -14.53
C LYS A 105 -0.36 4.57 -14.27
N HIS A 106 0.11 5.49 -13.44
CA HIS A 106 1.50 5.57 -13.01
C HIS A 106 1.70 4.93 -11.64
N TYR A 107 2.51 3.88 -11.57
CA TYR A 107 2.84 3.16 -10.34
C TYR A 107 4.27 3.44 -9.89
N MET A 108 4.61 4.74 -9.77
CA MET A 108 5.96 5.18 -9.42
C MET A 108 6.03 5.69 -7.99
N MET A 109 6.94 5.13 -7.20
CA MET A 109 7.17 5.53 -5.82
C MET A 109 8.63 5.88 -5.58
N ALA A 110 8.91 7.10 -5.10
CA ALA A 110 10.27 7.47 -4.70
C ALA A 110 10.73 6.65 -3.49
N LEU A 111 11.86 5.97 -3.63
CA LEU A 111 12.55 5.25 -2.55
C LEU A 111 13.44 6.19 -1.75
N ASP A 112 14.18 7.06 -2.44
CA ASP A 112 14.95 8.15 -1.86
C ASP A 112 15.05 9.35 -2.82
N SER A 113 15.97 10.27 -2.57
CA SER A 113 16.16 11.48 -3.37
C SER A 113 16.66 11.24 -4.79
N GLN A 114 17.09 10.03 -5.15
CA GLN A 114 17.70 9.70 -6.44
C GLN A 114 17.06 8.47 -7.12
N ARG A 115 16.36 7.62 -6.36
CA ARG A 115 15.86 6.33 -6.81
C ARG A 115 14.34 6.25 -6.72
N ILE A 116 13.72 5.69 -7.76
CA ILE A 116 12.28 5.48 -7.89
C ILE A 116 12.02 3.99 -8.12
N ILE A 117 10.98 3.44 -7.51
CA ILE A 117 10.44 2.11 -7.81
C ILE A 117 9.27 2.30 -8.79
N ASP A 118 9.37 1.72 -9.97
CA ASP A 118 8.31 1.69 -10.99
C ASP A 118 7.70 0.29 -11.10
N CYS A 119 6.43 0.20 -10.74
CA CYS A 119 5.67 -1.05 -10.71
C CYS A 119 4.77 -1.25 -11.93
N LYS A 120 4.94 -0.48 -13.01
CA LYS A 120 4.11 -0.61 -14.22
C LYS A 120 4.21 -2.00 -14.84
N GLU A 121 5.43 -2.45 -15.16
CA GLU A 121 5.65 -3.73 -15.84
C GLU A 121 6.17 -4.84 -14.92
N LYS A 122 7.02 -4.48 -13.96
CA LYS A 122 7.71 -5.42 -13.06
C LYS A 122 7.20 -5.35 -11.61
N GLY A 123 5.98 -4.86 -11.42
CA GLY A 123 5.38 -4.63 -10.11
C GLY A 123 4.68 -5.84 -9.51
N ASN A 124 4.66 -5.93 -8.18
CA ASN A 124 3.74 -6.83 -7.47
C ASN A 124 2.37 -6.17 -7.21
N ASP A 125 1.43 -6.90 -6.61
CA ASP A 125 0.05 -6.43 -6.39
C ASP A 125 -0.06 -5.31 -5.36
N ALA A 126 1.01 -5.04 -4.59
CA ALA A 126 1.06 -3.89 -3.68
C ALA A 126 0.93 -2.55 -4.43
N ARG A 127 1.13 -2.52 -5.76
CA ARG A 127 0.83 -1.36 -6.60
C ARG A 127 -0.63 -0.90 -6.54
N LEU A 128 -1.55 -1.82 -6.22
CA LEU A 128 -2.98 -1.55 -6.09
C LEU A 128 -3.35 -0.93 -4.73
N CYS A 129 -2.42 -0.96 -3.77
CA CYS A 129 -2.61 -0.26 -2.49
C CYS A 129 -2.47 1.26 -2.66
N ILE A 130 -1.60 1.71 -3.56
CA ILE A 130 -1.21 3.14 -3.71
C ILE A 130 -1.94 3.89 -4.82
N SER A 131 -2.81 3.24 -5.59
CA SER A 131 -3.40 3.88 -6.77
C SER A 131 -4.79 4.44 -6.51
N GLU A 132 -4.98 5.75 -6.70
CA GLU A 132 -5.91 6.42 -7.66
C GLU A 132 -5.69 7.97 -7.64
N PRO A 133 -6.15 8.74 -8.64
CA PRO A 133 -5.34 9.59 -9.52
C PRO A 133 -5.05 11.01 -9.02
N THR A 134 -3.87 11.53 -9.41
CA THR A 134 -3.62 12.94 -9.75
C THR A 134 -4.15 14.06 -8.84
N SER A 135 -4.25 13.87 -7.53
CA SER A 135 -4.45 14.98 -6.61
C SER A 135 -3.43 14.97 -5.49
N ASN A 136 -2.75 16.11 -5.33
CA ASN A 136 -1.75 16.41 -4.30
C ASN A 136 -2.36 16.36 -2.88
N ASN A 137 -2.84 15.20 -2.43
CA ASN A 137 -3.48 15.07 -1.12
C ASN A 137 -2.54 14.40 -0.11
N MET A 138 -2.53 14.90 1.14
CA MET A 138 -1.58 14.53 2.20
C MET A 138 -1.63 13.05 2.62
N ASP A 139 -2.67 12.30 2.23
CA ASP A 139 -2.86 10.90 2.62
C ASP A 139 -1.95 9.92 1.85
N ASP A 140 -1.48 10.29 0.65
CA ASP A 140 -0.50 9.50 -0.13
C ASP A 140 0.86 9.41 0.57
N ALA A 141 1.29 10.49 1.24
CA ALA A 141 2.55 10.51 1.97
C ALA A 141 2.53 9.55 3.18
N LYS A 142 1.37 9.39 3.82
CA LYS A 142 1.17 8.45 4.95
C LYS A 142 1.21 7.00 4.45
N LEU A 143 0.52 6.71 3.35
CA LEU A 143 0.53 5.39 2.75
C LEU A 143 1.91 5.00 2.19
N LYS A 144 2.60 5.95 1.58
CA LYS A 144 3.98 5.81 1.11
C LYS A 144 4.95 5.55 2.27
N ARG A 145 4.80 6.22 3.42
CA ARG A 145 5.56 5.92 4.65
C ARG A 145 5.20 4.56 5.24
N ALA A 146 3.94 4.15 5.19
CA ALA A 146 3.52 2.84 5.68
C ALA A 146 4.10 1.70 4.85
N LEU A 147 4.08 1.82 3.52
CA LEU A 147 4.58 0.77 2.61
C LEU A 147 6.10 0.76 2.48
N LEU A 148 6.78 1.91 2.51
CA LEU A 148 8.24 1.99 2.42
C LEU A 148 8.95 1.83 3.76
N ASN A 149 8.38 2.40 4.82
CA ASN A 149 9.05 2.54 6.12
C ASN A 149 8.29 1.82 7.24
N GLY A 150 7.24 1.04 6.96
CA GLY A 150 6.50 0.31 8.00
C GLY A 150 5.80 1.22 9.02
N GLU A 151 5.58 2.49 8.68
CA GLU A 151 4.90 3.42 9.57
C GLU A 151 3.39 3.14 9.68
N PRO A 152 2.76 3.50 10.81
CA PRO A 152 1.31 3.41 11.02
C PRO A 152 0.45 4.07 9.94
N LEU A 153 -0.52 3.34 9.38
CA LEU A 153 -1.70 3.97 8.78
C LEU A 153 -2.63 4.42 9.91
N GLU A 154 -2.74 5.74 10.13
CA GLU A 154 -3.83 6.28 10.95
C GLU A 154 -5.15 6.14 10.19
N LYS A 155 -6.26 5.96 10.92
CA LYS A 155 -7.59 5.87 10.31
C LYS A 155 -7.79 7.07 9.38
N ILE A 156 -7.97 6.80 8.09
CA ILE A 156 -8.60 7.77 7.19
C ILE A 156 -10.04 7.87 7.70
N SER A 157 -10.31 8.86 8.55
CA SER A 157 -11.68 9.19 8.90
C SER A 157 -12.39 9.58 7.62
N ASP A 158 -13.50 8.90 7.30
CA ASP A 158 -14.45 9.31 6.27
C ASP A 158 -14.84 10.78 6.49
N SER A 159 -14.11 11.70 5.89
CA SER A 159 -14.48 13.10 5.82
C SER A 159 -15.33 13.26 4.57
N GLY A 160 -16.61 12.97 4.74
CA GLY A 160 -17.72 13.60 4.02
C GLY A 160 -17.76 13.40 2.52
N SER A 161 -18.40 12.32 2.08
CA SER A 161 -19.21 12.38 0.86
C SER A 161 -20.66 12.08 1.23
N SER A 162 -21.43 13.14 1.47
CA SER A 162 -22.90 13.05 1.46
C SER A 162 -23.35 12.49 0.10
N PRO A 163 -24.35 11.60 0.05
CA PRO A 163 -24.81 11.04 -1.21
C PRO A 163 -25.52 12.14 -2.02
N LYS A 164 -24.95 12.52 -3.18
CA LYS A 164 -25.69 13.30 -4.15
C LYS A 164 -26.81 12.41 -4.72
N SER A 165 -28.02 12.80 -4.35
CA SER A 165 -29.31 12.28 -4.80
C SER A 165 -29.35 11.87 -6.27
N GLU A 166 -29.94 10.68 -6.50
CA GLU A 166 -30.47 10.22 -7.78
C GLU A 166 -31.30 11.32 -8.47
N VAL A 167 -30.98 11.63 -9.73
CA VAL A 167 -31.95 12.25 -10.64
C VAL A 167 -32.49 11.13 -11.53
N ARG A 168 -33.63 10.56 -11.11
CA ARG A 168 -34.43 9.67 -11.94
C ARG A 168 -34.98 10.46 -13.13
N LYS A 169 -34.66 10.01 -14.35
CA LYS A 169 -35.47 10.33 -15.53
C LYS A 169 -36.76 9.52 -15.44
N THR A 170 -37.91 10.18 -15.36
CA THR A 170 -39.20 9.58 -15.71
C THR A 170 -40.00 10.52 -16.61
N THR A 171 -40.61 9.88 -17.59
CA THR A 171 -41.37 10.31 -18.76
C THR A 171 -42.73 10.95 -18.47
N ASN A 172 -43.18 11.77 -19.43
CA ASN A 172 -44.55 11.97 -19.94
C ASN A 172 -45.71 12.37 -19.00
N GLY A 173 -46.39 13.47 -19.37
CA GLY A 173 -47.79 13.41 -19.78
C GLY A 173 -48.89 13.89 -18.79
N SER A 174 -49.46 15.05 -19.12
CA SER A 174 -50.92 15.29 -19.25
C SER A 174 -51.85 15.43 -18.03
N LYS A 175 -52.67 16.51 -18.10
CA LYS A 175 -54.00 16.78 -17.49
C LYS A 175 -54.00 17.02 -15.96
N GLN A 176 -54.74 17.96 -15.39
CA GLN A 176 -55.97 18.68 -15.80
C GLN A 176 -55.82 20.19 -15.65
#